data_AF-A0A836TGI9-F1
#
_entry.id   AF-A0A836TGI9-F1
#
_cell.length_a   1.000
_cell.length_b   1.000
_cell.length_c   1.000
_cell.angle_alpha   90.00
_cell.angle_beta   90.00
_cell.angle_gamma   90.00
#
_symmetry.space_group_name_H-M   'P 1'
#
loop_
_entity.id
_entity.type
_entity.pdbx_description
1 polymer ?
#
loop_
_entity_poly.entity_id
_entity_poly.type
_entity_poly.pdbx_seq_one_letter_code
_entity_poly.pdbx_strand_id
1 'polypeptide(L)'
;MKSLQKIQPKSSRHYWKSEIKFAWNKATEAFIQVGTLLIESKESLEYGEFLKMIENDLPFSPRTSQMLMVIANDKRLSNTNYSSYLPPSWRTLYELTKLDDVSFKKSVKDGNIHSDMYQKEAIRLRKKFDYELDEKERIPFLKQRNTKFQIFNENCITGCRKHIDSNSIDLIINDPPFGIGDDDIGTRYTRCEDNVIDGYVEVPV
;
A
#
# COMPACT_ATOMS: atom_id res chain seq x y z
N MET A 1 -33.57 28.66 26.08
CA MET A 1 -33.95 28.97 24.69
C MET A 1 -33.30 27.96 23.76
N LYS A 2 -34.04 26.97 23.26
CA LYS A 2 -33.55 26.08 22.19
C LYS A 2 -33.54 26.90 20.90
N SER A 3 -32.37 27.11 20.30
CA SER A 3 -32.28 27.82 19.03
C SER A 3 -33.04 27.01 17.97
N LEU A 4 -34.05 27.63 17.35
CA LEU A 4 -34.75 27.07 16.22
C LEU A 4 -33.74 26.81 15.09
N GLN A 5 -33.38 25.54 14.87
CA GLN A 5 -32.69 25.15 13.64
C GLN A 5 -33.63 25.52 12.49
N LYS A 6 -33.27 26.58 11.75
CA LYS A 6 -33.95 26.98 10.52
C LYS A 6 -33.93 25.77 9.57
N ILE A 7 -35.10 25.16 9.37
CA ILE A 7 -35.31 24.15 8.34
C ILE A 7 -35.02 24.84 7.01
N GLN A 8 -33.86 24.54 6.43
CA GLN A 8 -33.49 25.09 5.13
C GLN A 8 -34.49 24.58 4.09
N PRO A 9 -35.03 25.43 3.22
CA PRO A 9 -36.01 24.99 2.23
C PRO A 9 -35.38 23.95 1.30
N LYS A 10 -36.14 22.91 0.96
CA LYS A 10 -35.77 21.80 0.05
C LYS A 10 -35.39 22.25 -1.38
N SER A 11 -35.44 23.56 -1.67
CA SER A 11 -35.04 24.18 -2.93
C SER A 11 -33.64 24.81 -2.90
N SER A 12 -32.94 24.82 -1.76
CA SER A 12 -31.61 25.44 -1.67
C SER A 12 -30.48 24.52 -2.13
N ARG A 13 -29.50 25.05 -2.87
CA ARG A 13 -28.26 24.34 -3.25
C ARG A 13 -27.51 23.80 -2.04
N HIS A 14 -27.54 24.54 -0.92
CA HIS A 14 -26.90 24.13 0.33
C HIS A 14 -27.56 22.87 0.92
N TYR A 15 -28.90 22.82 0.95
CA TYR A 15 -29.64 21.63 1.39
C TYR A 15 -29.24 20.40 0.57
N TRP A 16 -29.35 20.48 -0.77
CA TRP A 16 -29.01 19.35 -1.64
C TRP A 16 -27.56 18.90 -1.51
N LYS A 17 -26.61 19.85 -1.40
CA LYS A 17 -25.19 19.51 -1.14
C LYS A 17 -25.03 18.70 0.14
N SER A 18 -25.69 19.11 1.22
CA SER A 18 -25.60 18.42 2.52
C SER A 18 -26.24 17.03 2.47
N GLU A 19 -27.43 16.90 1.90
CA GLU A 19 -28.13 15.61 1.77
C GLU A 19 -27.35 14.63 0.89
N ILE A 20 -26.81 15.08 -0.24
CA ILE A 20 -25.99 14.25 -1.13
C ILE A 20 -24.73 13.79 -0.40
N LYS A 21 -24.02 14.68 0.30
CA LYS A 21 -22.82 14.30 1.05
C LYS A 21 -23.12 13.32 2.18
N PHE A 22 -24.25 13.48 2.85
CA PHE A 22 -24.71 12.55 3.88
C PHE A 22 -24.98 11.16 3.29
N ALA A 23 -25.74 11.08 2.19
CA ALA A 23 -26.01 9.82 1.50
C ALA A 23 -24.73 9.17 0.94
N TRP A 24 -23.80 9.97 0.46
CA TRP A 24 -22.49 9.50 -0.03
C TRP A 24 -21.67 8.83 1.08
N ASN A 25 -21.63 9.44 2.28
CA ASN A 25 -20.91 8.87 3.42
C ASN A 25 -21.53 7.57 3.97
N LYS A 26 -22.84 7.36 3.76
CA LYS A 26 -23.53 6.12 4.18
C LYS A 26 -22.98 4.87 3.49
N ALA A 27 -22.36 5.00 2.32
CA ALA A 27 -21.74 3.86 1.65
C ALA A 27 -20.59 3.25 2.50
N THR A 28 -19.78 4.07 3.16
CA THR A 28 -18.71 3.59 4.05
C THR A 28 -19.28 2.78 5.22
N GLU A 29 -20.32 3.30 5.87
CA GLU A 29 -21.02 2.62 6.96
C GLU A 29 -21.61 1.28 6.50
N ALA A 30 -22.20 1.24 5.30
CA ALA A 30 -22.75 0.03 4.72
C ALA A 30 -21.68 -1.05 4.48
N PHE A 31 -20.48 -0.69 3.99
CA PHE A 31 -19.39 -1.66 3.81
C PHE A 31 -18.92 -2.26 5.13
N ILE A 32 -18.80 -1.43 6.18
CA ILE A 32 -18.44 -1.88 7.53
C ILE A 32 -19.51 -2.83 8.06
N GLN A 33 -20.79 -2.47 7.92
CA GLN A 33 -21.92 -3.31 8.36
C GLN A 33 -21.94 -4.67 7.66
N VAL A 34 -21.73 -4.71 6.33
CA VAL A 34 -21.63 -5.98 5.59
C VAL A 34 -20.47 -6.82 6.12
N GLY A 35 -19.31 -6.22 6.36
CA GLY A 35 -18.17 -6.92 6.95
C GLY A 35 -18.45 -7.49 8.35
N THR A 36 -19.17 -6.75 9.20
CA THR A 36 -19.60 -7.23 10.51
C THR A 36 -20.54 -8.44 10.39
N LEU A 37 -21.55 -8.38 9.52
CA LEU A 37 -22.46 -9.50 9.27
C LEU A 37 -21.74 -10.74 8.73
N LEU A 38 -20.71 -10.54 7.88
CA LEU A 38 -19.85 -11.63 7.41
C LEU A 38 -19.06 -12.28 8.56
N ILE A 39 -18.59 -11.49 9.52
CA ILE A 39 -17.89 -12.02 10.72
C ILE A 39 -18.87 -12.81 11.59
N GLU A 40 -20.01 -12.23 11.94
CA GLU A 40 -21.03 -12.86 12.79
C GLU A 40 -21.60 -14.15 12.18
N SER A 41 -21.88 -14.12 10.86
CA SER A 41 -22.38 -15.31 10.16
C SER A 41 -21.33 -16.42 10.07
N LYS A 42 -20.05 -16.08 9.89
CA LYS A 42 -18.96 -17.07 9.91
C LYS A 42 -18.84 -17.78 11.26
N GLU A 43 -19.09 -17.06 12.36
CA GLU A 43 -19.06 -17.62 13.71
C GLU A 43 -20.28 -18.46 14.04
N SER A 44 -21.43 -18.16 13.42
CA SER A 44 -22.72 -18.79 13.73
C SER A 44 -23.08 -19.99 12.85
N LEU A 45 -22.56 -20.05 11.62
CA LEU A 45 -22.89 -21.09 10.65
C LEU A 45 -22.08 -22.37 10.85
N GLU A 46 -22.67 -23.50 10.46
CA GLU A 46 -21.98 -24.79 10.43
C GLU A 46 -20.80 -24.81 9.44
N TYR A 47 -19.88 -25.76 9.64
CA TYR A 47 -18.70 -25.89 8.79
C TYR A 47 -19.08 -26.04 7.31
N GLY A 48 -18.51 -25.18 6.46
CA GLY A 48 -18.74 -25.18 5.02
C GLY A 48 -19.93 -24.34 4.54
N GLU A 49 -20.92 -24.07 5.40
CA GLU A 49 -22.11 -23.28 5.01
C GLU A 49 -21.76 -21.81 4.73
N PHE A 50 -20.84 -21.23 5.49
CA PHE A 50 -20.37 -19.86 5.24
C PHE A 50 -19.78 -19.67 3.84
N LEU A 51 -18.96 -20.62 3.36
CA LEU A 51 -18.37 -20.52 2.03
C LEU A 51 -19.41 -20.75 0.94
N LYS A 52 -20.31 -21.73 1.11
CA LYS A 52 -21.42 -21.96 0.17
C LYS A 52 -22.31 -20.74 0.03
N MET A 53 -22.66 -20.08 1.14
CA MET A 53 -23.47 -18.86 1.13
C MET A 53 -22.78 -17.74 0.34
N ILE A 54 -21.47 -17.55 0.53
CA ILE A 54 -20.73 -16.56 -0.24
C ILE A 54 -20.72 -16.88 -1.73
N GLU A 55 -20.50 -18.14 -2.11
CA GLU A 55 -20.34 -18.53 -3.51
C GLU A 55 -21.66 -18.56 -4.29
N ASN A 56 -22.78 -18.86 -3.62
CA ASN A 56 -24.05 -19.10 -4.28
C ASN A 56 -25.11 -18.02 -4.02
N ASP A 57 -25.08 -17.35 -2.86
CA ASP A 57 -26.19 -16.51 -2.40
C ASP A 57 -25.87 -15.00 -2.33
N LEU A 58 -24.57 -14.64 -2.29
CA LEU A 58 -24.14 -13.25 -2.12
C LEU A 58 -23.68 -12.60 -3.44
N PRO A 59 -23.87 -11.28 -3.61
CA PRO A 59 -23.59 -10.59 -4.87
C PRO A 59 -22.09 -10.24 -5.06
N PHE A 60 -21.18 -10.97 -4.40
CA PHE A 60 -19.75 -10.70 -4.44
C PHE A 60 -18.91 -11.94 -4.15
N SER A 61 -17.66 -11.91 -4.61
CA SER A 61 -16.75 -13.05 -4.51
C SER A 61 -16.20 -13.29 -3.09
N PRO A 62 -15.69 -14.49 -2.79
CA PRO A 62 -14.98 -14.79 -1.54
C PRO A 62 -13.87 -13.79 -1.18
N ARG A 63 -13.12 -13.33 -2.20
CA ARG A 63 -12.09 -12.30 -2.01
C ARG A 63 -12.70 -10.98 -1.50
N THR A 64 -13.83 -10.58 -2.04
CA THR A 64 -14.51 -9.35 -1.62
C THR A 64 -15.03 -9.48 -0.19
N SER A 65 -15.63 -10.63 0.15
CA SER A 65 -16.06 -10.94 1.51
C SER A 65 -14.91 -10.81 2.52
N GLN A 66 -13.76 -11.42 2.22
CA GLN A 66 -12.57 -11.33 3.06
C GLN A 66 -12.09 -9.88 3.24
N MET A 67 -12.06 -9.08 2.17
CA MET A 67 -11.66 -7.67 2.25
C MET A 67 -12.63 -6.85 3.11
N LEU A 68 -13.94 -7.09 2.99
CA LEU A 68 -14.97 -6.43 3.81
C LEU A 68 -14.85 -6.80 5.30
N MET A 69 -14.58 -8.08 5.61
CA MET A 69 -14.32 -8.51 6.99
C MET A 69 -13.08 -7.83 7.57
N VAL A 70 -12.00 -7.71 6.79
CA VAL A 70 -10.79 -6.98 7.20
C VAL A 70 -11.10 -5.51 7.50
N ILE A 71 -11.90 -4.85 6.66
CA ILE A 71 -12.34 -3.47 6.89
C ILE A 71 -13.13 -3.35 8.19
N ALA A 72 -14.11 -4.23 8.42
CA ALA A 72 -14.95 -4.18 9.61
C ALA A 72 -14.16 -4.43 10.92
N ASN A 73 -13.14 -5.29 10.86
CA ASN A 73 -12.28 -5.58 12.01
C ASN A 73 -11.23 -4.47 12.29
N ASP A 74 -11.02 -3.54 11.36
CA ASP A 74 -10.12 -2.40 11.58
C ASP A 74 -10.78 -1.36 12.49
N LYS A 75 -10.31 -1.30 13.75
CA LYS A 75 -10.81 -0.37 14.78
C LYS A 75 -10.71 1.10 14.38
N ARG A 76 -9.83 1.46 13.44
CA ARG A 76 -9.68 2.83 12.95
C ARG A 76 -10.78 3.15 11.94
N LEU A 77 -11.07 2.24 11.02
CA LEU A 77 -12.13 2.45 10.03
C LEU A 77 -13.53 2.40 10.65
N SER A 78 -13.72 1.55 11.66
CA SER A 78 -14.98 1.46 12.42
C SER A 78 -15.17 2.59 13.44
N ASN A 79 -14.19 3.50 13.60
CA ASN A 79 -14.29 4.62 14.53
C ASN A 79 -15.09 5.78 13.92
N THR A 80 -16.15 6.20 14.62
CA THR A 80 -17.01 7.32 14.21
C THR A 80 -16.25 8.63 14.04
N ASN A 81 -15.15 8.84 14.78
CA ASN A 81 -14.31 10.03 14.67
C ASN A 81 -13.63 10.18 13.30
N TYR A 82 -13.38 9.06 12.60
CA TYR A 82 -12.72 9.09 11.30
C TYR A 82 -13.69 8.99 10.12
N SER A 83 -14.96 8.64 10.36
CA SER A 83 -15.98 8.39 9.33
C SER A 83 -16.06 9.47 8.23
N SER A 84 -15.94 10.75 8.59
CA SER A 84 -16.03 11.88 7.64
C SER A 84 -14.83 12.03 6.68
N TYR A 85 -13.69 11.43 7.01
CA TYR A 85 -12.47 11.43 6.20
C TYR A 85 -12.36 10.19 5.31
N LEU A 86 -13.18 9.17 5.53
CA LEU A 86 -13.05 7.91 4.85
C LEU A 86 -13.68 7.95 3.44
N PRO A 87 -12.98 7.41 2.42
CA PRO A 87 -13.53 7.32 1.07
C PRO A 87 -14.63 6.25 1.00
N PRO A 88 -15.75 6.50 0.29
CA PRO A 88 -16.85 5.54 0.14
C PRO A 88 -16.56 4.50 -0.94
N SER A 89 -15.42 3.82 -0.78
CA SER A 89 -14.93 2.79 -1.69
C SER A 89 -14.26 1.70 -0.88
N TRP A 90 -14.89 0.53 -0.77
CA TRP A 90 -14.33 -0.61 -0.02
C TRP A 90 -12.92 -1.00 -0.49
N ARG A 91 -12.61 -0.86 -1.79
CA ARG A 91 -11.24 -1.10 -2.31
C ARG A 91 -10.23 -0.13 -1.71
N THR A 92 -10.60 1.14 -1.59
CA THR A 92 -9.74 2.17 -1.02
C THR A 92 -9.61 1.98 0.48
N LEU A 93 -10.72 1.71 1.19
CA LEU A 93 -10.72 1.38 2.61
C LEU A 93 -9.81 0.18 2.92
N TYR A 94 -9.89 -0.88 2.12
CA TYR A 94 -9.01 -2.04 2.27
C TYR A 94 -7.53 -1.72 2.06
N GLU A 95 -7.18 -0.77 1.17
CA GLU A 95 -5.78 -0.35 1.07
C GLU A 95 -5.33 0.43 2.32
N LEU A 96 -6.23 1.18 2.96
CA LEU A 96 -5.94 1.90 4.20
C LEU A 96 -5.73 0.97 5.39
N THR A 97 -6.37 -0.22 5.43
CA THR A 97 -6.14 -1.18 6.54
C THR A 97 -4.71 -1.71 6.60
N LYS A 98 -3.97 -1.61 5.48
CA LYS A 98 -2.57 -2.04 5.38
C LYS A 98 -1.57 -1.05 5.98
N LEU A 99 -2.00 0.15 6.32
CA LEU A 99 -1.18 1.11 7.05
C LEU A 99 -1.07 0.68 8.51
N ASP A 100 0.08 0.91 9.14
CA ASP A 100 0.21 0.83 10.59
C ASP A 100 -0.51 2.00 11.28
N ASP A 101 -0.73 1.90 12.59
CA ASP A 101 -1.50 2.88 13.36
C ASP A 101 -0.88 4.28 13.40
N VAL A 102 0.45 4.36 13.36
CA VAL A 102 1.18 5.63 13.39
C VAL A 102 1.00 6.33 12.04
N SER A 103 1.26 5.61 10.96
CA SER A 103 1.13 6.11 9.58
C SER A 103 -0.32 6.50 9.25
N PHE A 104 -1.30 5.71 9.67
CA PHE A 104 -2.72 6.04 9.48
C PHE A 104 -3.10 7.34 10.21
N LYS A 105 -2.82 7.43 11.52
CA LYS A 105 -3.16 8.62 12.33
C LYS A 105 -2.48 9.89 11.80
N LYS A 106 -1.21 9.78 11.43
CA LYS A 106 -0.47 10.89 10.80
C LYS A 106 -1.14 11.31 9.50
N SER A 107 -1.52 10.36 8.65
CA SER A 107 -2.15 10.65 7.36
C SER A 107 -3.54 11.28 7.48
N VAL A 108 -4.33 10.90 8.48
CA VAL A 108 -5.58 11.58 8.80
C VAL A 108 -5.31 13.01 9.27
N LYS A 109 -4.35 13.22 10.18
CA LYS A 109 -4.00 14.54 10.70
C LYS A 109 -3.50 15.49 9.61
N ASP A 110 -2.68 14.97 8.69
CA ASP A 110 -2.07 15.74 7.61
C ASP A 110 -3.04 15.96 6.42
N GLY A 111 -4.24 15.37 6.47
CA GLY A 111 -5.24 15.48 5.39
C GLY A 111 -4.98 14.60 4.16
N ASN A 112 -3.99 13.70 4.23
CA ASN A 112 -3.67 12.76 3.14
C ASN A 112 -4.70 11.64 3.02
N ILE A 113 -5.42 11.33 4.10
CA ILE A 113 -6.63 10.50 4.06
C ILE A 113 -7.83 11.43 4.04
N HIS A 114 -8.60 11.39 2.96
CA HIS A 114 -9.79 12.22 2.76
C HIS A 114 -10.86 11.48 1.94
N SER A 115 -12.12 11.93 2.06
CA SER A 115 -13.28 11.21 1.50
C SER A 115 -13.34 11.18 -0.03
N ASP A 116 -12.55 12.01 -0.70
CA ASP A 116 -12.44 12.07 -2.16
C ASP A 116 -11.22 11.30 -2.70
N MET A 117 -10.46 10.61 -1.84
CA MET A 117 -9.26 9.90 -2.28
C MET A 117 -9.59 8.64 -3.07
N TYR A 118 -8.79 8.34 -4.08
CA TYR A 118 -8.92 7.13 -4.89
C TYR A 118 -8.00 6.02 -4.40
N GLN A 119 -8.29 4.77 -4.80
CA GLN A 119 -7.47 3.59 -4.45
C GLN A 119 -5.98 3.77 -4.79
N LYS A 120 -5.68 4.36 -5.96
CA LYS A 120 -4.29 4.63 -6.39
C LYS A 120 -3.54 5.55 -5.42
N GLU A 121 -4.23 6.47 -4.77
CA GLU A 121 -3.64 7.39 -3.79
C GLU A 121 -3.39 6.69 -2.46
N ALA A 122 -4.33 5.84 -2.01
CA ALA A 122 -4.11 4.98 -0.85
C ALA A 122 -2.90 4.04 -1.04
N ILE A 123 -2.75 3.47 -2.24
CA ILE A 123 -1.58 2.64 -2.59
C ILE A 123 -0.29 3.46 -2.54
N ARG A 124 -0.27 4.67 -3.11
CA ARG A 124 0.91 5.56 -3.08
C ARG A 124 1.25 5.95 -1.64
N LEU A 125 0.25 6.28 -0.83
CA LEU A 125 0.41 6.61 0.58
C LEU A 125 1.06 5.45 1.34
N ARG A 126 0.55 4.23 1.16
CA ARG A 126 1.16 3.02 1.76
C ARG A 126 2.61 2.86 1.33
N LYS A 127 2.88 2.86 0.02
CA LYS A 127 4.25 2.72 -0.51
C LYS A 127 5.21 3.77 0.03
N LYS A 128 4.74 5.00 0.25
CA LYS A 128 5.54 6.08 0.85
C LYS A 128 5.97 5.71 2.28
N PHE A 129 5.06 5.19 3.11
CA PHE A 129 5.42 4.77 4.46
C PHE A 129 6.26 3.50 4.48
N ASP A 130 6.00 2.54 3.58
CA ASP A 130 6.84 1.35 3.42
C ASP A 130 8.30 1.77 3.11
N TYR A 131 8.49 2.75 2.22
CA TYR A 131 9.79 3.31 1.89
C TYR A 131 10.42 4.10 3.05
N GLU A 132 9.66 4.96 3.73
CA GLU A 132 10.16 5.71 4.90
C GLU A 132 10.56 4.79 6.07
N LEU A 133 9.85 3.66 6.24
CA LEU A 133 10.20 2.63 7.21
C LEU A 133 11.47 1.88 6.77
N ASP A 134 11.54 1.44 5.51
CA ASP A 134 12.74 0.81 4.95
C ASP A 134 13.96 1.73 5.00
N GLU A 135 13.80 3.04 4.84
CA GLU A 135 14.89 4.01 4.95
C GLU A 135 15.39 4.19 6.40
N LYS A 136 14.48 4.12 7.39
CA LYS A 136 14.83 4.21 8.82
C LYS A 136 15.40 2.91 9.38
N GLU A 137 14.86 1.78 8.93
CA GLU A 137 15.30 0.42 9.30
C GLU A 137 16.48 -0.05 8.47
N ARG A 138 16.73 0.58 7.31
CA ARG A 138 18.00 0.48 6.61
C ARG A 138 19.06 0.75 7.66
N ILE A 139 19.86 -0.29 7.92
CA ILE A 139 21.22 -0.06 8.39
C ILE A 139 21.73 1.03 7.46
N PRO A 140 22.06 2.24 7.97
CA PRO A 140 22.59 3.29 7.12
C PRO A 140 23.64 2.59 6.29
N PHE A 141 23.61 2.77 4.97
CA PHE A 141 24.79 2.42 4.20
C PHE A 141 25.85 3.38 4.72
N LEU A 142 26.45 3.01 5.84
CA LEU A 142 27.63 3.61 6.38
C LEU A 142 28.56 3.40 5.22
N LYS A 143 28.93 4.50 4.59
CA LYS A 143 30.08 4.61 3.71
C LYS A 143 31.38 4.24 4.46
N GLN A 144 31.33 3.49 5.55
CA GLN A 144 32.29 2.43 5.79
C GLN A 144 32.21 1.48 4.59
N ARG A 145 32.88 1.86 3.50
CA ARG A 145 33.49 0.88 2.61
C ARG A 145 34.04 -0.17 3.55
N ASN A 146 33.47 -1.36 3.52
CA ASN A 146 34.02 -2.47 4.25
C ASN A 146 35.38 -2.68 3.58
N THR A 147 36.43 -2.09 4.15
CA THR A 147 37.78 -2.02 3.56
C THR A 147 38.43 -3.39 3.44
N LYS A 148 37.72 -4.43 3.88
CA LYS A 148 38.08 -5.83 3.74
C LYS A 148 37.90 -6.41 2.33
N PHE A 149 37.24 -5.71 1.42
CA PHE A 149 37.10 -6.19 0.04
C PHE A 149 37.97 -5.37 -0.91
N GLN A 150 38.77 -6.07 -1.69
CA GLN A 150 39.57 -5.47 -2.76
C GLN A 150 38.76 -5.56 -4.07
N ILE A 151 38.46 -4.41 -4.67
CA ILE A 151 37.74 -4.32 -5.95
C ILE A 151 38.78 -4.24 -7.07
N PHE A 152 38.68 -5.13 -8.05
CA PHE A 152 39.52 -5.13 -9.25
C PHE A 152 38.70 -4.66 -10.46
N ASN A 153 38.94 -3.43 -10.93
CA ASN A 153 38.27 -2.87 -12.10
C ASN A 153 38.96 -3.32 -13.40
N GLU A 154 38.91 -4.61 -13.71
CA GLU A 154 39.53 -5.20 -14.91
C GLU A 154 38.63 -6.27 -15.55
N ASN A 155 39.05 -6.85 -16.68
CA ASN A 155 38.27 -7.88 -17.39
C ASN A 155 38.10 -9.13 -16.51
N CYS A 156 36.87 -9.62 -16.35
CA CYS A 156 36.54 -10.72 -15.44
C CYS A 156 37.30 -12.02 -15.75
N ILE A 157 37.57 -12.34 -17.02
CA ILE A 157 38.22 -13.59 -17.39
C ILE A 157 39.71 -13.54 -17.03
N THR A 158 40.40 -12.47 -17.43
CA THR A 158 41.83 -12.32 -17.15
C THR A 158 42.08 -12.01 -15.68
N GLY A 159 41.18 -11.25 -15.04
CA GLY A 159 41.31 -10.87 -13.64
C GLY A 159 41.04 -12.00 -12.67
N CYS A 160 40.04 -12.84 -12.93
CA CYS A 160 39.85 -14.06 -12.13
C CYS A 160 41.10 -14.94 -12.15
N ARG A 161 41.74 -15.15 -13.32
CA ARG A 161 42.98 -15.95 -13.40
C ARG A 161 44.15 -15.36 -12.61
N LYS A 162 44.17 -14.04 -12.41
CA LYS A 162 45.25 -13.32 -11.73
C LYS A 162 45.04 -13.24 -10.22
N HIS A 163 43.78 -13.20 -9.78
CA HIS A 163 43.42 -12.89 -8.39
C HIS A 163 42.76 -14.05 -7.64
N ILE A 164 42.38 -15.13 -8.31
CA ILE A 164 41.75 -16.31 -7.72
C ILE A 164 42.73 -17.49 -7.78
N ASP A 165 42.99 -18.10 -6.63
CA ASP A 165 43.88 -19.26 -6.52
C ASP A 165 43.27 -20.50 -7.18
N SER A 166 44.14 -21.36 -7.72
CA SER A 166 43.73 -22.67 -8.24
C SER A 166 43.12 -23.54 -7.14
N ASN A 167 42.10 -24.35 -7.49
CA ASN A 167 41.37 -25.25 -6.59
C ASN A 167 40.56 -24.57 -5.46
N SER A 168 40.08 -23.35 -5.70
CA SER A 168 39.12 -22.66 -4.82
C SER A 168 37.66 -22.93 -5.25
N ILE A 169 36.71 -22.74 -4.32
CA ILE A 169 35.27 -22.76 -4.61
C ILE A 169 34.77 -21.31 -4.58
N ASP A 170 34.31 -20.82 -5.72
CA ASP A 170 33.80 -19.45 -5.87
C ASP A 170 32.27 -19.40 -5.71
N LEU A 171 31.79 -18.52 -4.84
CA LEU A 171 30.38 -18.10 -4.82
C LEU A 171 30.23 -16.89 -5.74
N ILE A 172 29.71 -17.12 -6.94
CA ILE A 172 29.34 -16.05 -7.86
C ILE A 172 27.89 -15.67 -7.57
N ILE A 173 27.68 -14.47 -7.03
CA ILE A 173 26.34 -13.85 -6.95
C ILE A 173 26.20 -12.97 -8.18
N ASN A 174 25.48 -13.46 -9.17
CA ASN A 174 25.11 -12.68 -10.34
C ASN A 174 23.68 -12.15 -10.19
N ASP A 175 23.52 -10.85 -10.41
CA ASP A 175 22.23 -10.35 -10.91
C ASP A 175 22.30 -10.53 -12.44
N PRO A 176 21.47 -11.39 -13.05
CA PRO A 176 21.56 -11.65 -14.49
C PRO A 176 21.34 -10.35 -15.27
N PRO A 177 22.09 -10.11 -16.38
CA PRO A 177 21.87 -8.93 -17.20
C PRO A 177 20.50 -9.05 -17.88
N PHE A 178 19.55 -8.20 -17.50
CA PHE A 178 18.35 -7.97 -18.30
C PHE A 178 18.68 -6.94 -19.37
N GLY A 179 18.87 -7.42 -20.60
CA GLY A 179 19.20 -6.56 -21.73
C GLY A 179 19.02 -7.29 -23.05
N ILE A 180 17.76 -7.60 -23.40
CA ILE A 180 17.33 -7.72 -24.79
C ILE A 180 15.87 -7.22 -24.86
N GLY A 181 15.68 -5.97 -25.29
CA GLY A 181 14.38 -5.33 -25.47
C GLY A 181 14.15 -4.15 -24.51
N ASP A 182 13.92 -2.97 -25.08
CA ASP A 182 13.57 -1.68 -24.46
C ASP A 182 12.97 -1.78 -23.05
N ASP A 183 13.73 -1.41 -22.03
CA ASP A 183 13.18 -1.23 -20.69
C ASP A 183 13.83 -0.01 -20.03
N ASP A 184 13.05 1.07 -19.91
CA ASP A 184 13.36 2.29 -19.15
C ASP A 184 13.75 1.93 -17.71
N ILE A 185 15.06 1.78 -17.47
CA ILE A 185 15.67 1.29 -16.22
C ILE A 185 15.18 2.12 -15.02
N GLY A 186 14.94 3.43 -15.24
CA GLY A 186 14.46 4.36 -14.21
C GLY A 186 13.05 4.06 -13.70
N THR A 187 12.23 3.32 -14.44
CA THR A 187 10.87 2.96 -14.00
C THR A 187 10.83 1.68 -13.16
N ARG A 188 11.82 0.81 -13.32
CA ARG A 188 11.85 -0.53 -12.69
C ARG A 188 12.78 -0.61 -11.48
N TYR A 189 13.77 0.28 -11.40
CA TYR A 189 14.73 0.30 -10.32
C TYR A 189 14.73 1.64 -9.59
N THR A 190 14.61 1.59 -8.26
CA THR A 190 14.93 2.73 -7.39
C THR A 190 16.45 2.85 -7.32
N ARG A 191 17.06 3.46 -8.34
CA ARG A 191 18.50 3.73 -8.36
C ARG A 191 18.83 4.92 -7.45
N CYS A 192 19.90 4.79 -6.68
CA CYS A 192 20.50 5.90 -5.97
C CYS A 192 21.72 6.38 -6.75
N GLU A 193 21.65 7.58 -7.31
CA GLU A 193 22.71 8.16 -8.16
C GLU A 193 24.05 8.28 -7.42
N ASP A 194 24.04 8.46 -6.09
CA ASP A 194 25.25 8.57 -5.26
C ASP A 194 26.09 7.27 -5.23
N ASN A 195 25.51 6.15 -5.66
CA ASN A 195 26.18 4.84 -5.73
C ASN A 195 26.72 4.52 -7.13
N VAL A 196 26.49 5.39 -8.10
CA VAL A 196 26.99 5.21 -9.47
C VAL A 196 28.45 5.59 -9.52
N ILE A 197 29.28 4.68 -10.04
CA ILE A 197 30.71 4.91 -10.18
C ILE A 197 30.94 5.88 -11.34
N ASP A 198 31.83 6.85 -11.14
CA ASP A 198 32.21 7.81 -12.17
C ASP A 198 32.79 7.08 -13.40
N GLY A 199 32.30 7.43 -14.59
CA GLY A 199 32.63 6.75 -15.85
C GLY A 199 31.82 5.48 -16.15
N TYR A 200 30.80 5.13 -15.35
CA TYR A 200 29.86 4.07 -15.70
C TYR A 200 29.08 4.45 -16.97
N VAL A 201 29.18 3.63 -18.00
CA VAL A 201 28.46 3.79 -19.27
C VAL A 201 27.31 2.79 -19.29
N GLU A 202 26.09 3.29 -19.43
CA GLU A 202 24.91 2.44 -19.61
C GLU A 202 25.01 1.69 -20.94
N VAL A 203 24.45 0.48 -20.98
CA VAL A 203 24.34 -0.27 -22.22
C VAL A 203 23.47 0.56 -23.18
N PRO A 204 23.97 0.93 -24.38
CA PRO A 204 23.18 1.66 -25.35
C PRO A 204 21.93 0.86 -25.68
N VAL A 205 20.80 1.57 -25.77
CA VAL A 205 19.52 1.01 -26.23
C VAL A 205 19.60 0.66 -27.71
#